data_AF-A0A1I3MBT6-F1
#
_entry.id   AF-A0A1I3MBT6-F1
#
_cell.length_a   1.000
_cell.length_b   1.000
_cell.length_c   1.000
_cell.angle_alpha   90.00
_cell.angle_beta   90.00
_cell.angle_gamma   90.00
#
_symmetry.space_group_name_H-M   'P 1'
#
loop_
_entity.id
_entity.type
_entity.pdbx_description
1 polymer ?
#
loop_
_entity_poly.entity_id
_entity_poly.type
_entity_poly.pdbx_seq_one_letter_code
_entity_poly.pdbx_strand_id
1 'polypeptide(L)'
;MGLNGVRKLIFNQDAVSQAKNIYICEGVTDTLSATEMGLTAIGLTGASTTFSTNLLRSMRSKTAYIIPDNDEAGKAMEARVTALFRRAGIQFVVQRVPHGKDLNDYLVWRKQK
;
A
#
# COMPACT_ATOMS: atom_id res chain seq x y z
N MET A 1 -10.78 -4.37 -18.82
CA MET A 1 -11.80 -3.31 -18.79
C MET A 1 -12.01 -2.88 -17.34
N GLY A 2 -11.89 -1.59 -17.01
CA GLY A 2 -12.19 -1.06 -15.68
C GLY A 2 -13.54 -0.35 -15.68
N LEU A 3 -14.33 -0.49 -14.61
CA LEU A 3 -15.61 0.20 -14.47
C LEU A 3 -15.37 1.70 -14.25
N ASN A 4 -15.48 2.48 -15.33
CA ASN A 4 -15.39 3.94 -15.27
C ASN A 4 -16.58 4.50 -14.48
N GLY A 5 -16.30 5.36 -13.49
CA GLY A 5 -17.32 6.02 -12.65
C GLY A 5 -17.53 5.40 -11.27
N VAL A 6 -17.02 4.19 -11.00
CA VAL A 6 -17.05 3.60 -9.65
C VAL A 6 -15.82 4.06 -8.87
N ARG A 7 -16.05 4.67 -7.70
CA ARG A 7 -14.97 5.05 -6.78
C ARG A 7 -14.21 3.79 -6.35
N LYS A 8 -12.94 3.68 -6.74
CA LYS A 8 -12.09 2.58 -6.31
C LYS A 8 -11.78 2.72 -4.82
N LEU A 9 -12.12 1.69 -4.06
CA LEU A 9 -11.94 1.64 -2.61
C LEU A 9 -10.54 1.13 -2.26
N ILE A 10 -10.04 1.58 -1.11
CA ILE A 10 -8.81 1.04 -0.52
C ILE A 10 -9.16 -0.29 0.12
N PHE A 11 -8.51 -1.36 -0.34
CA PHE A 11 -8.69 -2.69 0.22
C PHE A 11 -8.13 -2.74 1.64
N ASN A 12 -8.83 -3.43 2.54
CA ASN A 12 -8.46 -3.63 3.96
C ASN A 12 -8.27 -2.35 4.79
N GLN A 13 -8.90 -1.23 4.42
CA GLN A 13 -8.71 0.06 5.09
C GLN A 13 -9.05 0.05 6.60
N ASP A 14 -9.95 -0.83 7.05
CA ASP A 14 -10.36 -0.90 8.46
C ASP A 14 -9.23 -1.38 9.37
N ALA A 15 -8.28 -2.15 8.82
CA ALA A 15 -7.10 -2.64 9.52
C ALA A 15 -6.18 -1.50 10.00
N VAL A 16 -6.28 -0.30 9.40
CA VAL A 16 -5.53 0.88 9.85
C VAL A 16 -5.79 1.20 11.31
N SER A 17 -7.02 0.99 11.78
CA SER A 17 -7.37 1.26 13.18
C SER A 17 -6.62 0.36 14.18
N GLN A 18 -6.20 -0.84 13.75
CA GLN A 18 -5.71 -1.90 14.64
C GLN A 18 -4.19 -1.94 14.81
N ALA A 19 -3.42 -1.20 14.00
CA ALA A 19 -1.95 -1.29 14.02
C ALA A 19 -1.25 0.07 14.07
N LYS A 20 -0.04 0.11 14.63
CA LYS A 20 0.85 1.30 14.62
C LYS A 20 1.62 1.44 13.30
N ASN A 21 1.94 0.32 12.67
CA ASN A 21 2.68 0.23 11.41
C ASN A 21 1.73 -0.22 10.32
N ILE A 22 1.60 0.55 9.24
CA ILE A 22 0.67 0.27 8.15
C ILE A 22 1.44 0.15 6.85
N TYR A 23 1.31 -0.98 6.17
CA TYR A 23 1.93 -1.23 4.87
C TYR A 23 0.96 -0.88 3.74
N ILE A 24 1.46 -0.30 2.65
CA ILE A 24 0.65 0.18 1.52
C ILE A 24 1.18 -0.48 0.26
N CYS A 25 0.33 -1.27 -0.39
CA CYS A 25 0.65 -2.00 -1.61
C CYS A 25 -0.27 -1.55 -2.77
N GLU A 26 0.07 -1.90 -4.02
CA GLU A 26 -0.72 -1.55 -5.21
C GLU A 26 -1.87 -2.53 -5.50
N GLY A 27 -1.73 -3.78 -5.07
CA GLY A 27 -2.70 -4.84 -5.31
C GLY A 27 -3.40 -5.35 -4.05
N VAL A 28 -4.54 -6.02 -4.28
CA VAL A 28 -5.17 -6.89 -3.26
C VAL A 28 -4.25 -8.08 -2.97
N THR A 29 -3.66 -8.68 -4.00
CA THR A 29 -2.75 -9.82 -3.86
C THR A 29 -1.57 -9.49 -2.97
N ASP A 30 -0.87 -8.37 -3.21
CA ASP A 30 0.24 -7.92 -2.37
C ASP A 30 -0.20 -7.64 -0.93
N THR A 31 -1.41 -7.10 -0.74
CA THR A 31 -1.96 -6.87 0.59
C THR A 31 -2.18 -8.18 1.34
N LEU A 32 -2.64 -9.22 0.66
CA LEU A 32 -2.78 -10.56 1.22
C LEU A 32 -1.42 -11.20 1.50
N SER A 33 -0.44 -11.05 0.61
CA SER A 33 0.93 -11.51 0.83
C SER A 33 1.57 -10.84 2.06
N ALA A 34 1.39 -9.51 2.21
CA ALA A 34 1.81 -8.79 3.41
C ALA A 34 1.13 -9.32 4.68
N THR A 35 -0.18 -9.59 4.60
CA THR A 35 -0.95 -10.14 5.72
C THR A 35 -0.43 -11.53 6.10
N GLU A 36 -0.13 -12.38 5.12
CA GLU A 36 0.48 -13.69 5.35
C GLU A 36 1.88 -13.57 6.00
N MET A 37 2.62 -12.51 5.68
CA MET A 37 3.89 -12.18 6.32
C MET A 37 3.74 -11.61 7.74
N GLY A 38 2.52 -11.49 8.27
CA GLY A 38 2.23 -10.93 9.60
C GLY A 38 2.20 -9.41 9.64
N LEU A 39 2.09 -8.75 8.47
CA LEU A 39 2.08 -7.30 8.35
C LEU A 39 0.65 -6.77 8.19
N THR A 40 0.31 -5.67 8.86
CA THR A 40 -0.97 -4.98 8.64
C THR A 40 -0.88 -4.10 7.40
N ALA A 41 -1.56 -4.48 6.32
CA ALA A 41 -1.44 -3.83 5.02
C ALA A 41 -2.79 -3.37 4.43
N ILE A 42 -2.74 -2.35 3.59
CA ILE A 42 -3.84 -1.85 2.75
C ILE A 42 -3.44 -1.82 1.28
N GLY A 43 -4.43 -2.02 0.39
CA GLY A 43 -4.20 -2.14 -1.05
C GLY A 43 -4.84 -0.99 -1.84
N LEU A 44 -4.04 -0.29 -2.65
CA LEU A 44 -4.51 0.80 -3.51
C LEU A 44 -4.96 0.25 -4.86
N THR A 45 -6.21 -0.23 -4.96
CA THR A 45 -6.73 -0.91 -6.16
C THR A 45 -6.83 -0.01 -7.39
N GLY A 46 -5.70 0.27 -8.04
CA GLY A 46 -5.58 1.07 -9.27
C GLY A 46 -5.27 2.56 -9.07
N ALA A 47 -4.82 3.20 -10.16
CA ALA A 47 -4.24 4.54 -10.16
C ALA A 47 -5.16 5.67 -9.62
N SER A 48 -6.48 5.51 -9.74
CA SER A 48 -7.48 6.51 -9.31
C SER A 48 -7.93 6.35 -7.84
N THR A 49 -7.24 5.52 -7.05
CA THR A 49 -7.59 5.29 -5.65
C THR A 49 -7.26 6.51 -4.79
N THR A 50 -8.24 6.97 -4.01
CA THR A 50 -8.14 8.20 -3.20
C THR A 50 -8.33 7.90 -1.73
N PHE A 51 -7.43 8.40 -0.90
CA PHE A 51 -7.53 8.33 0.56
C PHE A 51 -8.63 9.28 1.05
N SER A 52 -9.52 8.79 1.91
CA SER A 52 -10.48 9.65 2.58
C SER A 52 -9.78 10.51 3.64
N THR A 53 -10.35 11.68 3.95
CA THR A 53 -9.84 12.55 5.02
C THR A 53 -9.82 11.86 6.39
N ASN A 54 -10.80 10.99 6.66
CA ASN A 54 -10.86 10.19 7.88
C ASN A 54 -9.71 9.18 7.94
N LEU A 55 -9.41 8.49 6.83
CA LEU A 55 -8.30 7.55 6.74
C LEU A 55 -6.96 8.27 6.91
N LEU A 56 -6.75 9.41 6.24
CA LEU A 56 -5.53 10.20 6.43
C LEU A 56 -5.37 10.64 7.89
N ARG A 57 -6.47 11.02 8.56
CA ARG A 57 -6.44 11.40 9.98
C ARG A 57 -6.06 10.21 10.87
N SER A 58 -6.59 9.02 10.62
CA SER A 58 -6.26 7.83 11.40
C SER A 58 -4.80 7.39 11.20
N MET A 59 -4.17 7.76 10.09
CA MET A 59 -2.76 7.47 9.80
C MET A 59 -1.76 8.46 10.40
N ARG A 60 -2.19 9.64 10.89
CA ARG A 60 -1.26 10.69 11.38
C ARG A 60 -0.41 10.27 12.58
N SER A 61 -0.91 9.38 13.44
CA SER A 61 -0.20 8.87 14.61
C SER A 61 0.49 7.51 14.37
N LYS A 62 0.63 7.11 13.11
CA LYS A 62 1.13 5.81 12.66
C LYS A 62 2.33 5.99 11.74
N THR A 63 3.09 4.93 11.54
CA THR A 63 4.17 4.89 10.54
C THR A 63 3.68 4.11 9.33
N ALA A 64 3.67 4.76 8.17
CA ALA A 64 3.30 4.12 6.91
C ALA A 64 4.53 3.57 6.17
N TYR A 65 4.43 2.37 5.63
CA TYR A 65 5.44 1.74 4.80
C TYR A 65 4.88 1.55 3.40
N ILE A 66 5.43 2.27 2.43
CA ILE A 66 4.98 2.22 1.04
C ILE A 66 5.82 1.18 0.32
N ILE A 67 5.19 0.14 -0.21
CA ILE A 67 5.80 -0.94 -0.98
C ILE A 67 5.23 -0.86 -2.40
N PRO A 68 5.84 -0.06 -3.29
CA PRO A 68 5.44 -0.04 -4.68
C PRO A 68 6.06 -1.22 -5.44
N ASP A 69 5.43 -1.59 -6.53
CA ASP A 69 5.94 -2.56 -7.48
C ASP A 69 7.21 -2.03 -8.15
N ASN A 70 8.10 -2.94 -8.55
CA ASN A 70 9.34 -2.63 -9.26
C ASN A 70 9.11 -2.32 -10.75
N ASP A 71 8.11 -1.49 -11.06
CA ASP A 71 7.80 -1.03 -12.42
C ASP A 71 7.47 0.48 -12.47
N GLU A 72 7.14 0.99 -13.66
CA GLU A 72 6.81 2.41 -13.85
C GLU A 72 5.49 2.82 -13.19
N ALA A 73 4.52 1.92 -13.10
CA ALA A 73 3.26 2.20 -12.43
C ALA A 73 3.50 2.39 -10.92
N GLY A 74 4.39 1.57 -10.34
CA GLY A 74 4.74 1.70 -8.94
C GLY A 74 5.54 2.94 -8.58
N LYS A 75 6.44 3.39 -9.47
CA LYS A 75 7.08 4.71 -9.32
C LYS A 75 6.04 5.84 -9.29
N ALA A 76 5.03 5.78 -10.16
CA ALA A 76 3.95 6.77 -10.18
C ALA A 76 3.08 6.71 -8.91
N MET A 77 2.79 5.50 -8.40
CA MET A 77 2.09 5.30 -7.13
C MET A 77 2.87 5.92 -5.98
N GLU A 78 4.17 5.61 -5.86
CA GLU A 78 5.03 6.15 -4.81
C GLU A 78 5.04 7.68 -4.83
N ALA A 79 5.30 8.30 -5.98
CA ALA A 79 5.37 9.75 -6.09
C ALA A 79 4.06 10.41 -5.62
N ARG A 80 2.92 9.83 -6.00
CA ARG A 80 1.59 10.32 -5.61
C ARG A 80 1.33 10.16 -4.12
N VAL A 81 1.60 8.99 -3.54
CA VAL A 81 1.32 8.69 -2.13
C VAL A 81 2.26 9.47 -1.21
N THR A 82 3.54 9.52 -1.53
CA THR A 82 4.52 10.29 -0.74
C THR A 82 4.21 11.78 -0.75
N ALA A 83 3.84 12.36 -1.91
CA ALA A 83 3.40 13.75 -1.99
C ALA A 83 2.15 14.02 -1.13
N LEU A 84 1.17 13.13 -1.17
CA LEU A 84 -0.03 13.22 -0.34
C LEU A 84 0.31 13.14 1.15
N PHE A 85 1.16 12.20 1.56
CA PHE A 85 1.51 12.00 2.96
C PHE A 85 2.36 13.13 3.52
N ARG A 86 3.27 13.69 2.71
CA ARG A 86 4.00 14.92 3.07
C ARG A 86 3.04 16.07 3.35
N ARG A 87 2.07 16.31 2.45
CA ARG A 87 1.04 17.36 2.64
C ARG A 87 0.15 17.09 3.85
N ALA A 88 -0.14 15.82 4.14
CA ALA A 88 -0.94 15.40 5.28
C ALA A 88 -0.14 15.31 6.60
N GLY A 89 1.18 15.53 6.61
CA GLY A 89 2.02 15.38 7.80
C GLY A 89 2.04 13.96 8.37
N ILE A 90 1.92 12.94 7.50
CA ILE A 90 1.98 11.52 7.88
C ILE A 90 3.43 11.05 7.77
N GLN A 91 3.93 10.33 8.78
CA GLN A 91 5.25 9.71 8.73
C GLN A 91 5.23 8.49 7.80
N PHE A 92 6.22 8.38 6.92
CA PHE A 92 6.32 7.25 6.03
C PHE A 92 7.76 6.85 5.70
N VAL A 93 7.91 5.60 5.29
CA VAL A 93 9.13 5.02 4.72
C VAL A 93 8.75 4.33 3.41
N VAL A 94 9.56 4.52 2.37
CA VAL A 94 9.43 3.77 1.13
C VAL A 94 10.35 2.55 1.22
N GLN A 95 9.81 1.36 0.94
CA GLN A 95 10.57 0.11 0.91
C GLN A 95 10.43 -0.52 -0.46
N ARG A 96 11.48 -1.20 -0.91
CA ARG A 96 11.47 -1.99 -2.14
C ARG A 96 11.62 -3.46 -1.80
N VAL A 97 10.92 -4.30 -2.54
CA VAL A 97 11.14 -5.75 -2.46
C VAL A 97 12.51 -6.07 -3.08
N PRO A 98 13.35 -6.87 -2.40
CA PRO A 98 14.71 -7.15 -2.87
C PRO A 98 14.75 -8.16 -4.01
N HIS A 99 13.68 -8.92 -4.21
CA HIS A 99 13.56 -9.92 -5.26
C HIS A 99 12.13 -9.95 -5.78
N GLY A 100 11.97 -10.13 -7.09
CA GLY A 100 10.66 -10.19 -7.74
C GLY A 100 10.15 -8.82 -8.20
N LYS A 101 9.02 -8.84 -8.90
CA LYS A 101 8.37 -7.62 -9.37
C LYS A 101 7.60 -6.92 -8.25
N ASP A 102 6.90 -7.68 -7.45
CA ASP A 102 5.97 -7.21 -6.43
C ASP A 102 6.14 -7.98 -5.11
N LEU A 103 5.30 -7.69 -4.11
CA LEU A 103 5.41 -8.31 -2.78
C LEU A 103 5.00 -9.78 -2.81
N ASN A 104 4.08 -10.15 -3.70
CA ASN A 104 3.68 -11.53 -3.88
C ASN A 104 4.83 -12.38 -4.46
N ASP A 105 5.51 -11.91 -5.48
CA ASP A 105 6.70 -12.57 -6.05
C ASP A 105 7.78 -12.77 -4.97
N TYR A 106 8.00 -11.75 -4.13
CA TYR A 106 8.94 -11.84 -3.03
C TYR A 106 8.55 -12.92 -2.00
N LEU A 107 7.26 -13.02 -1.65
CA LEU A 107 6.76 -14.05 -0.75
C LEU A 107 6.96 -15.46 -1.33
N VAL A 108 6.65 -15.65 -2.61
CA VAL A 108 6.85 -16.93 -3.31
C VAL A 108 8.33 -17.32 -3.30
N TRP A 109 9.24 -16.39 -3.61
CA TRP A 109 10.68 -16.62 -3.53
C TRP A 109 11.13 -17.01 -2.11
N ARG A 110 10.61 -16.32 -1.08
CA ARG A 110 10.97 -16.57 0.33
C ARG A 110 10.59 -17.98 0.79
N LYS A 111 9.51 -18.55 0.27
CA LYS A 111 9.01 -19.89 0.63
C LYS A 111 9.76 -21.04 -0.06
N GLN A 112 10.54 -20.77 -1.10
CA GLN A 112 11.33 -21.78 -1.81
C GLN A 112 12.71 -22.00 -1.18
N LYS A 113 13.02 -21.25 -0.12
CA LYS A 113 14.21 -21.41 0.72
C LYS A 113 13.84 -22.11 2.02
#